data_AF-A0A7S2HXN7-F1
#
_entry.id   AF-A0A7S2HXN7-F1
#
_cell.length_a   1.000
_cell.length_b   1.000
_cell.length_c   1.000
_cell.angle_alpha   90.00
_cell.angle_beta   90.00
_cell.angle_gamma   90.00
#
_symmetry.space_group_name_H-M   'P 1'
#
loop_
_entity.id
_entity.type
_entity.pdbx_description
1 polymer ?
#
loop_
_entity_poly.entity_id
_entity_poly.type
_entity_poly.pdbx_seq_one_letter_code
_entity_poly.pdbx_strand_id
1 'polypeptide(L)'
;LDRVTTRERAAACMSVTDEEVAELAELLTLLGRTQPANTVGASSVEVRTGSAEDVRDDSSITNRISSLINAAFGRSRVDPFEIFQRLRLEGQSWPNRVLHLAYRNGELVGCCSSTVQPGWTSEGCGQWGLLAVAQPSQGSGVASALVAAAESRLIANGCSSIEIEYDYAAGELFSERLRAWYEGKLGFVSDDDSSALYRRAFKRIGDGGARAQVPVPARVEGMTLALVAPAGGGLGSGWTNGESLMGPGADGAGQNSQRPQSVGTEVGPGQLRLGPIGSGSRLSKSKPVGGRARG
;
A
#
# COMPACT_ATOMS: atom_id res chain seq x y z
N LEU A 1 -47.54 -33.96 1.94
CA LEU A 1 -46.99 -32.84 2.74
C LEU A 1 -45.65 -33.32 3.29
N ASP A 2 -44.66 -33.40 2.40
CA ASP A 2 -43.39 -34.07 2.65
C ASP A 2 -42.30 -33.05 3.03
N ARG A 3 -41.64 -33.34 4.14
CA ARG A 3 -40.45 -32.64 4.62
C ARG A 3 -39.23 -33.17 3.86
N VAL A 4 -38.98 -32.60 2.68
CA VAL A 4 -37.68 -32.73 2.00
C VAL A 4 -36.68 -31.87 2.78
N THR A 5 -35.80 -32.55 3.50
CA THR A 5 -34.74 -31.97 4.33
C THR A 5 -33.69 -31.27 3.47
N THR A 6 -33.34 -30.04 3.87
CA THR A 6 -32.31 -29.15 3.32
C THR A 6 -30.89 -29.74 3.27
N ARG A 7 -30.71 -31.01 3.68
CA ARG A 7 -29.40 -31.68 3.78
C ARG A 7 -28.91 -32.28 2.45
N GLU A 8 -29.79 -32.47 1.47
CA GLU A 8 -29.41 -33.04 0.16
C GLU A 8 -28.98 -32.00 -0.88
N ARG A 9 -29.14 -30.70 -0.61
CA ARG A 9 -28.63 -29.64 -1.50
C ARG A 9 -27.17 -29.24 -1.25
N ALA A 10 -26.53 -29.77 -0.21
CA ALA A 10 -25.11 -29.51 0.10
C ALA A 10 -24.15 -30.55 -0.51
N ALA A 11 -24.65 -31.58 -1.20
CA ALA A 11 -23.84 -32.63 -1.83
C ALA A 11 -23.67 -32.47 -3.36
N ALA A 12 -24.18 -31.39 -3.94
CA ALA A 12 -23.81 -30.97 -5.30
C ALA A 12 -22.52 -30.13 -5.25
N CYS A 13 -21.50 -30.64 -4.55
CA CYS A 13 -20.14 -30.16 -4.71
C CYS A 13 -19.68 -30.72 -6.05
N MET A 14 -19.67 -29.87 -7.07
CA MET A 14 -19.17 -30.22 -8.40
C MET A 14 -17.78 -30.84 -8.25
N SER A 15 -17.68 -32.14 -8.46
CA SER A 15 -16.40 -32.82 -8.60
C SER A 15 -15.81 -32.31 -9.90
N VAL A 16 -14.86 -31.37 -9.79
CA VAL A 16 -14.00 -31.01 -10.91
C VAL A 16 -13.28 -32.29 -11.31
N THR A 17 -13.49 -32.72 -12.53
CA THR A 17 -12.86 -33.93 -13.06
C THR A 17 -11.39 -33.64 -13.36
N ASP A 18 -10.53 -34.66 -13.29
CA ASP A 18 -9.10 -34.51 -13.65
C ASP A 18 -8.93 -34.00 -15.10
N GLU A 19 -9.93 -34.22 -15.95
CA GLU A 19 -10.00 -33.76 -17.34
C GLU A 19 -10.25 -32.24 -17.44
N GLU A 20 -11.14 -31.68 -16.60
CA GLU A 20 -11.34 -30.23 -16.50
C GLU A 20 -10.10 -29.52 -15.92
N VAL A 21 -9.37 -30.16 -15.00
CA VAL A 21 -8.08 -29.66 -14.49
C VAL A 21 -7.02 -29.65 -15.59
N ALA A 22 -6.99 -30.68 -16.44
CA ALA A 22 -6.06 -30.77 -17.56
C ALA A 22 -6.35 -29.72 -18.65
N GLU A 23 -7.62 -29.50 -19.01
CA GLU A 23 -8.02 -28.44 -19.95
C GLU A 23 -7.70 -27.04 -19.41
N LEU A 24 -7.94 -26.78 -18.11
CA LEU A 24 -7.52 -25.54 -17.46
C LEU A 24 -6.00 -25.35 -17.47
N ALA A 25 -5.23 -26.42 -17.23
CA ALA A 25 -3.78 -26.36 -17.31
C ALA A 25 -3.28 -26.07 -18.73
N GLU A 26 -3.92 -26.62 -19.77
CA GLU A 26 -3.58 -26.37 -21.16
C GLU A 26 -3.96 -24.94 -21.60
N LEU A 27 -5.13 -24.44 -21.15
CA LEU A 27 -5.55 -23.04 -21.34
C LEU A 27 -4.62 -22.07 -20.63
N LEU A 28 -4.21 -22.35 -19.39
CA LEU A 28 -3.22 -21.56 -18.65
C LEU A 28 -1.83 -21.62 -19.32
N THR A 29 -1.49 -22.74 -19.96
CA THR A 29 -0.24 -22.86 -20.74
C THR A 29 -0.34 -22.07 -22.05
N LEU A 30 -1.50 -22.04 -22.70
CA LEU A 30 -1.75 -21.32 -23.94
C LEU A 30 -1.80 -19.80 -23.71
N LEU A 31 -2.45 -19.37 -22.62
CA LEU A 31 -2.47 -17.98 -22.13
C LEU A 31 -1.11 -17.59 -21.52
N GLY A 32 -0.37 -18.57 -21.00
CA GLY A 32 1.00 -18.48 -20.49
C GLY A 32 2.09 -18.49 -21.57
N ARG A 33 1.75 -18.60 -22.86
CA ARG A 33 2.62 -18.21 -23.98
C ARG A 33 2.77 -16.68 -24.02
N THR A 34 3.31 -16.15 -22.93
CA THR A 34 4.13 -14.95 -22.95
C THR A 34 5.16 -15.14 -24.05
N GLN A 35 5.27 -14.13 -24.93
CA GLN A 35 6.37 -14.06 -25.89
C GLN A 35 7.68 -14.46 -25.18
N PRO A 36 8.55 -15.26 -25.81
CA PRO A 36 9.85 -15.58 -25.24
C PRO A 36 10.47 -14.26 -24.81
N ALA A 37 10.76 -14.15 -23.52
CA ALA A 37 11.27 -12.94 -22.90
C ALA A 37 12.46 -12.48 -23.72
N ASN A 38 12.21 -11.49 -24.58
CA ASN A 38 13.24 -10.77 -25.28
C ASN A 38 14.18 -10.34 -24.16
N THR A 39 15.44 -10.76 -24.23
CA THR A 39 16.44 -10.54 -23.18
C THR A 39 16.86 -9.07 -23.19
N VAL A 40 15.87 -8.18 -23.07
CA VAL A 40 16.03 -6.78 -22.76
C VAL A 40 16.69 -6.80 -21.39
N GLY A 41 17.97 -6.41 -21.34
CA GLY A 41 18.73 -6.36 -20.10
C GLY A 41 17.86 -5.77 -19.01
N ALA A 42 17.73 -6.50 -17.88
CA ALA A 42 16.78 -6.16 -16.83
C ALA A 42 16.93 -4.68 -16.47
N SER A 43 16.01 -3.86 -16.93
CA SER A 43 16.09 -2.42 -16.73
C SER A 43 16.03 -2.16 -15.22
N SER A 44 17.10 -1.55 -14.70
CA SER A 44 17.23 -1.29 -13.28
C SER A 44 16.08 -0.41 -12.81
N VAL A 45 15.49 -0.76 -11.66
CA VAL A 45 14.49 0.07 -11.00
C VAL A 45 15.22 1.13 -10.20
N GLU A 46 14.90 2.40 -10.48
CA GLU A 46 15.35 3.53 -9.68
C GLU A 46 14.29 3.84 -8.62
N VAL A 47 14.69 4.01 -7.36
CA VAL A 47 13.78 4.43 -6.30
C VAL A 47 14.31 5.72 -5.68
N ARG A 48 13.48 6.75 -5.64
CA ARG A 48 13.80 8.06 -5.02
C ARG A 48 12.67 8.55 -4.13
N THR A 49 12.98 9.49 -3.24
CA THR A 49 11.94 10.18 -2.46
C THR A 49 11.25 11.20 -3.35
N GLY A 50 9.92 11.21 -3.32
CA GLY A 50 9.11 12.17 -4.04
C GLY A 50 9.09 13.53 -3.36
N SER A 51 9.10 14.60 -4.16
CA SER A 51 9.35 15.97 -3.73
C SER A 51 8.35 16.98 -4.31
N ALA A 52 8.44 18.23 -3.84
CA ALA A 52 7.74 19.34 -4.45
C ALA A 52 8.28 19.69 -5.85
N GLU A 53 9.52 19.30 -6.16
CA GLU A 53 10.13 19.48 -7.48
C GLU A 53 9.49 18.53 -8.51
N ASP A 54 9.15 17.32 -8.11
CA ASP A 54 8.42 16.38 -8.98
C ASP A 54 7.09 16.96 -9.47
N VAL A 55 6.38 17.68 -8.61
CA VAL A 55 5.12 18.36 -8.97
C VAL A 55 5.37 19.56 -9.88
N ARG A 56 6.50 20.24 -9.71
CA ARG A 56 6.89 21.38 -10.54
C ARG A 56 7.26 20.92 -11.95
N ASP A 57 7.99 19.81 -12.06
CA ASP A 57 8.50 19.26 -13.31
C ASP A 57 7.42 18.49 -14.08
N ASP A 58 6.53 17.77 -13.37
CA ASP A 58 5.39 17.07 -13.94
C ASP A 58 4.11 17.38 -13.15
N SER A 59 3.33 18.35 -13.63
CA SER A 59 2.05 18.72 -13.01
C SER A 59 1.02 17.59 -13.01
N SER A 60 1.22 16.52 -13.78
CA SER A 60 0.34 15.35 -13.83
C SER A 60 0.71 14.26 -12.83
N ILE A 61 1.87 14.36 -12.16
CA ILE A 61 2.42 13.29 -11.32
C ILE A 61 1.48 12.89 -10.18
N THR A 62 0.76 13.84 -9.60
CA THR A 62 -0.20 13.58 -8.51
C THR A 62 -1.37 12.72 -8.98
N ASN A 63 -1.89 12.98 -10.18
CA ASN A 63 -2.93 12.18 -10.81
C ASN A 63 -2.39 10.77 -11.13
N ARG A 64 -1.19 10.68 -11.71
CA ARG A 64 -0.57 9.39 -12.05
C ARG A 64 -0.35 8.50 -10.84
N ILE A 65 0.16 9.06 -9.74
CA ILE A 65 0.34 8.34 -8.47
C ILE A 65 -1.01 7.92 -7.89
N SER A 66 -2.00 8.84 -7.83
CA SER A 66 -3.34 8.52 -7.32
C SER A 66 -4.00 7.41 -8.13
N SER A 67 -3.94 7.47 -9.47
CA SER A 67 -4.43 6.41 -10.36
C SER A 67 -3.71 5.09 -10.14
N LEU A 68 -2.38 5.10 -10.01
CA LEU A 68 -1.58 3.90 -9.74
C LEU A 68 -1.99 3.22 -8.43
N ILE A 69 -2.15 4.00 -7.35
CA ILE A 69 -2.57 3.49 -6.05
C ILE A 69 -4.00 2.95 -6.14
N ASN A 70 -4.94 3.73 -6.65
CA ASN A 70 -6.34 3.33 -6.70
C ASN A 70 -6.57 2.09 -7.58
N ALA A 71 -5.81 1.95 -8.67
CA ALA A 71 -5.81 0.75 -9.49
C ALA A 71 -5.27 -0.47 -8.72
N ALA A 72 -4.16 -0.33 -7.99
CA ALA A 72 -3.59 -1.41 -7.19
C ALA A 72 -4.52 -1.88 -6.05
N PHE A 73 -5.29 -0.97 -5.47
CA PHE A 73 -6.24 -1.27 -4.40
C PHE A 73 -7.64 -1.65 -4.90
N GLY A 74 -7.94 -1.48 -6.18
CA GLY A 74 -9.27 -1.73 -6.76
C GLY A 74 -10.38 -0.80 -6.24
N ARG A 75 -10.03 0.32 -5.59
CA ARG A 75 -10.95 1.29 -5.01
C ARG A 75 -10.32 2.68 -4.89
N SER A 76 -11.14 3.72 -4.75
CA SER A 76 -10.66 5.07 -4.46
C SER A 76 -10.11 5.13 -3.04
N ARG A 77 -8.77 5.08 -2.92
CA ARG A 77 -8.05 5.05 -1.64
C ARG A 77 -7.43 6.40 -1.30
N VAL A 78 -6.93 7.10 -2.30
CA VAL A 78 -6.27 8.42 -2.19
C VAL A 78 -6.64 9.30 -3.38
N ASP A 79 -6.77 10.60 -3.12
CA ASP A 79 -6.98 11.60 -4.18
C ASP A 79 -5.67 12.33 -4.55
N PRO A 80 -5.62 13.03 -5.70
CA PRO A 80 -4.43 13.76 -6.12
C PRO A 80 -3.99 14.87 -5.15
N PHE A 81 -4.90 15.45 -4.38
CA PHE A 81 -4.57 16.48 -3.39
C PHE A 81 -3.83 15.87 -2.19
N GLU A 82 -4.21 14.69 -1.73
CA GLU A 82 -3.48 13.95 -0.71
C GLU A 82 -2.05 13.62 -1.17
N ILE A 83 -1.87 13.21 -2.43
CA ILE A 83 -0.54 12.98 -3.02
C ILE A 83 0.28 14.26 -3.04
N PHE A 84 -0.32 15.37 -3.50
CA PHE A 84 0.34 16.67 -3.49
C PHE A 84 0.84 17.06 -2.09
N GLN A 85 0.02 16.86 -1.05
CA GLN A 85 0.42 17.13 0.32
C GLN A 85 1.62 16.27 0.75
N ARG A 86 1.64 14.98 0.39
CA ARG A 86 2.75 14.07 0.70
C ARG A 86 4.05 14.47 0.01
N LEU A 87 3.98 14.89 -1.25
CA LEU A 87 5.16 15.32 -2.03
C LEU A 87 5.74 16.65 -1.51
N ARG A 88 4.91 17.54 -0.95
CA ARG A 88 5.38 18.82 -0.40
C ARG A 88 6.16 18.74 0.91
N LEU A 89 6.12 17.61 1.62
CA LEU A 89 6.75 17.49 2.92
C LEU A 89 8.28 17.44 2.87
N GLU A 90 8.87 17.09 1.72
CA GLU A 90 10.32 16.95 1.57
C GLU A 90 11.11 18.26 1.78
N GLY A 91 10.45 19.44 1.72
CA GLY A 91 11.08 20.72 2.05
C GLY A 91 11.34 20.95 3.55
N GLN A 92 10.92 20.03 4.42
CA GLN A 92 11.26 20.06 5.84
C GLN A 92 12.61 19.37 6.04
N SER A 93 13.43 19.86 6.97
CA SER A 93 14.74 19.24 7.25
C SER A 93 14.65 17.78 7.68
N TRP A 94 13.48 17.36 8.20
CA TRP A 94 13.20 16.01 8.70
C TRP A 94 11.72 15.66 8.50
N PRO A 95 11.28 15.37 7.26
CA PRO A 95 9.88 15.05 7.04
C PRO A 95 9.53 13.79 7.82
N ASN A 96 8.51 13.79 8.68
CA ASN A 96 8.12 12.56 9.38
C ASN A 96 7.67 11.49 8.36
N ARG A 97 6.88 11.91 7.38
CA ARG A 97 6.32 11.06 6.32
C ARG A 97 6.83 11.47 4.95
N VAL A 98 7.21 10.49 4.14
CA VAL A 98 7.57 10.68 2.72
C VAL A 98 6.86 9.67 1.83
N LEU A 99 6.90 9.91 0.51
CA LEU A 99 6.48 8.98 -0.53
C LEU A 99 7.70 8.58 -1.36
N HIS A 100 8.01 7.29 -1.43
CA HIS A 100 9.03 6.71 -2.31
C HIS A 100 8.39 6.43 -3.67
N LEU A 101 9.06 6.81 -4.74
CA LEU A 101 8.63 6.65 -6.12
C LEU A 101 9.61 5.73 -6.86
N ALA A 102 9.10 4.69 -7.51
CA ALA A 102 9.88 3.77 -8.32
C ALA A 102 9.70 4.08 -9.80
N TYR A 103 10.83 4.23 -10.50
CA TYR A 103 10.90 4.48 -11.93
C TYR A 103 11.60 3.34 -12.66
N ARG A 104 11.14 3.04 -13.86
CA ARG A 104 11.79 2.14 -14.81
C ARG A 104 11.75 2.78 -16.19
N ASN A 105 12.91 3.02 -16.79
CA ASN A 105 13.03 3.72 -18.09
C ASN A 105 12.31 5.09 -18.09
N GLY A 106 12.37 5.83 -16.97
CA GLY A 106 11.68 7.11 -16.79
C GLY A 106 10.18 7.02 -16.51
N GLU A 107 9.60 5.82 -16.53
CA GLU A 107 8.17 5.60 -16.23
C GLU A 107 7.96 5.32 -14.75
N LEU A 108 6.98 5.97 -14.12
CA LEU A 108 6.54 5.68 -12.77
C LEU A 108 5.85 4.31 -12.72
N VAL A 109 6.47 3.34 -12.04
CA VAL A 109 5.98 1.95 -11.98
C VAL A 109 5.56 1.50 -10.58
N GLY A 110 5.75 2.33 -9.56
CA GLY A 110 5.27 2.05 -8.21
C GLY A 110 5.54 3.15 -7.21
N CYS A 111 4.94 3.02 -6.02
CA CYS A 111 5.21 3.89 -4.89
C CYS A 111 5.00 3.17 -3.55
N CYS A 112 5.57 3.74 -2.49
CA CYS A 112 5.36 3.31 -1.11
C CYS A 112 5.52 4.53 -0.19
N SER A 113 4.79 4.63 0.91
CA SER A 113 4.99 5.70 1.90
C SER A 113 5.70 5.15 3.12
N SER A 114 6.62 5.93 3.71
CA SER A 114 7.17 5.62 5.04
C SER A 114 7.04 6.78 6.01
N THR A 115 6.78 6.47 7.28
CA THR A 115 6.58 7.39 8.40
C THR A 115 7.51 6.99 9.56
N VAL A 116 8.35 7.89 10.04
CA VAL A 116 9.35 7.61 11.08
C VAL A 116 8.70 7.34 12.44
N GLN A 117 7.72 8.17 12.81
CA GLN A 117 6.97 8.02 14.05
C GLN A 117 5.48 8.26 13.78
N PRO A 118 4.73 7.21 13.44
CA PRO A 118 3.27 7.26 13.48
C PRO A 118 2.79 7.48 14.91
N GLY A 119 1.78 8.34 15.09
CA GLY A 119 1.28 8.74 16.42
C GLY A 119 0.62 7.63 17.24
N TRP A 120 0.48 6.42 16.71
CA TRP A 120 -0.14 5.26 17.35
C TRP A 120 0.84 4.10 17.64
N THR A 121 2.08 4.22 17.18
CA THR A 121 3.12 3.21 17.41
C THR A 121 3.99 3.57 18.61
N SER A 122 4.72 2.61 19.16
CA SER A 122 5.71 2.88 20.21
C SER A 122 6.84 3.78 19.68
N GLU A 123 7.54 4.46 20.59
CA GLU A 123 8.75 5.21 20.24
C GLU A 123 9.76 4.30 19.54
N GLY A 124 10.37 4.80 18.46
CA GLY A 124 11.34 4.03 17.65
C GLY A 124 10.70 3.00 16.73
N CYS A 125 9.36 2.96 16.60
CA CYS A 125 8.66 2.13 15.64
C CYS A 125 8.25 2.96 14.42
N GLY A 126 8.93 2.71 13.29
CA GLY A 126 8.54 3.27 12.01
C GLY A 126 7.39 2.51 11.38
N GLN A 127 6.84 3.05 10.31
CA GLN A 127 5.84 2.36 9.51
C GLN A 127 6.07 2.64 8.03
N TRP A 128 5.78 1.65 7.19
CA TRP A 128 5.55 1.90 5.78
C TRP A 128 4.25 1.25 5.32
N GLY A 129 3.71 1.76 4.21
CA GLY A 129 2.42 1.33 3.68
C GLY A 129 2.12 2.04 2.37
N LEU A 130 0.86 1.93 1.92
CA LEU A 130 0.45 2.48 0.61
C LEU A 130 1.36 1.97 -0.53
N LEU A 131 1.83 0.73 -0.39
CA LEU A 131 2.65 0.07 -1.39
C LEU A 131 1.78 -0.27 -2.59
N ALA A 132 2.13 0.28 -3.75
CA ALA A 132 1.44 0.02 -5.00
C ALA A 132 2.46 -0.16 -6.11
N VAL A 133 2.25 -1.16 -6.96
CA VAL A 133 3.08 -1.46 -8.13
C VAL A 133 2.17 -1.63 -9.33
N ALA A 134 2.50 -0.94 -10.42
CA ALA A 134 1.78 -1.06 -11.69
C ALA A 134 1.70 -2.54 -12.10
N GLN A 135 0.52 -3.01 -12.50
CA GLN A 135 0.29 -4.42 -12.83
C GLN A 135 1.32 -5.01 -13.82
N PRO A 136 1.72 -4.32 -14.91
CA PRO A 136 2.75 -4.83 -15.82
C PRO A 136 4.16 -4.95 -15.20
N SER A 137 4.40 -4.33 -14.06
CA SER A 137 5.67 -4.35 -13.33
C SER A 137 5.67 -5.25 -12.10
N GLN A 138 4.58 -5.95 -11.81
CA GLN A 138 4.54 -6.93 -10.72
C GLN A 138 5.44 -8.14 -11.02
N GLY A 139 5.92 -8.82 -9.97
CA GLY A 139 6.88 -9.93 -10.11
C GLY A 139 8.31 -9.53 -10.50
N SER A 140 8.54 -8.27 -10.89
CA SER A 140 9.84 -7.80 -11.41
C SER A 140 10.79 -7.17 -10.37
N GLY A 141 10.49 -7.31 -9.08
CA GLY A 141 11.32 -6.78 -7.99
C GLY A 141 11.05 -5.33 -7.57
N VAL A 142 10.14 -4.59 -8.23
CA VAL A 142 9.81 -3.19 -7.88
C VAL A 142 9.35 -3.04 -6.42
N ALA A 143 8.46 -3.92 -5.95
CA ALA A 143 8.00 -3.89 -4.56
C ALA A 143 9.14 -4.07 -3.55
N SER A 144 10.06 -5.00 -3.82
CA SER A 144 11.22 -5.23 -2.97
C SER A 144 12.14 -3.99 -2.92
N ALA A 145 12.35 -3.32 -4.05
CA ALA A 145 13.16 -2.10 -4.11
C ALA A 145 12.52 -0.95 -3.31
N LEU A 146 11.19 -0.77 -3.44
CA LEU A 146 10.43 0.22 -2.67
C LEU A 146 10.49 -0.06 -1.16
N VAL A 147 10.31 -1.31 -0.75
CA VAL A 147 10.40 -1.71 0.66
C VAL A 147 11.82 -1.49 1.18
N ALA A 148 12.85 -1.89 0.44
CA ALA A 148 14.24 -1.67 0.84
C ALA A 148 14.56 -0.18 1.05
N ALA A 149 14.09 0.70 0.15
CA ALA A 149 14.25 2.14 0.31
C ALA A 149 13.49 2.69 1.54
N ALA A 150 12.26 2.23 1.75
CA ALA A 150 11.45 2.60 2.91
C ALA A 150 12.09 2.16 4.23
N GLU A 151 12.52 0.90 4.35
CA GLU A 151 13.19 0.34 5.52
C GLU A 151 14.52 1.07 5.78
N SER A 152 15.35 1.26 4.75
CA SER A 152 16.62 1.99 4.86
C SER A 152 16.44 3.39 5.43
N ARG A 153 15.42 4.12 4.95
CA ARG A 153 15.07 5.44 5.51
C ARG A 153 14.68 5.36 6.98
N LEU A 154 13.83 4.42 7.37
CA LEU A 154 13.38 4.27 8.76
C LEU A 154 14.57 3.95 9.69
N ILE A 155 15.46 3.05 9.25
CA ILE A 155 16.71 2.72 9.96
C ILE A 155 17.58 3.96 10.14
N ALA A 156 17.78 4.73 9.06
CA ALA A 156 18.57 5.97 9.09
C ALA A 156 17.99 7.05 10.02
N ASN A 157 16.70 6.96 10.36
CA ASN A 157 16.01 7.85 11.30
C ASN A 157 15.88 7.24 12.71
N GLY A 158 16.62 6.18 13.01
CA GLY A 158 16.71 5.60 14.36
C GLY A 158 15.54 4.70 14.74
N CYS A 159 14.71 4.27 13.79
CA CYS A 159 13.70 3.25 14.09
C CYS A 159 14.40 1.92 14.44
N SER A 160 13.95 1.28 15.52
CA SER A 160 14.36 -0.07 15.95
C SER A 160 13.38 -1.16 15.51
N SER A 161 12.18 -0.76 15.09
CA SER A 161 11.17 -1.67 14.55
C SER A 161 10.34 -0.99 13.46
N ILE A 162 9.64 -1.81 12.70
CA ILE A 162 8.74 -1.38 11.63
C ILE A 162 7.41 -2.10 11.80
N GLU A 163 6.32 -1.34 11.82
CA GLU A 163 4.95 -1.85 11.73
C GLU A 163 4.45 -1.74 10.27
N ILE A 164 3.62 -2.70 9.86
CA ILE A 164 2.81 -2.63 8.65
C ILE A 164 1.37 -3.06 8.96
N GLU A 165 0.46 -2.62 8.09
CA GLU A 165 -0.93 -3.03 8.09
C GLU A 165 -1.32 -3.49 6.68
N TYR A 166 -2.10 -4.56 6.59
CA TYR A 166 -2.67 -5.00 5.32
C TYR A 166 -4.04 -5.67 5.51
N ASP A 167 -4.88 -5.57 4.48
CA ASP A 167 -6.17 -6.24 4.42
C ASP A 167 -5.96 -7.76 4.52
N TYR A 168 -6.69 -8.42 5.42
CA TYR A 168 -6.56 -9.84 5.64
C TYR A 168 -7.91 -10.47 6.02
N ALA A 169 -8.25 -11.55 5.35
CA ALA A 169 -9.36 -12.42 5.69
C ALA A 169 -8.88 -13.87 5.52
N ALA A 170 -8.92 -14.64 6.61
CA ALA A 170 -8.41 -16.00 6.64
C ALA A 170 -9.09 -16.87 5.58
N GLY A 171 -8.29 -17.60 4.80
CA GLY A 171 -8.78 -18.47 3.73
C GLY A 171 -9.01 -17.77 2.38
N GLU A 172 -8.96 -16.43 2.31
CA GLU A 172 -8.98 -15.74 1.03
C GLU A 172 -7.61 -15.79 0.35
N LEU A 173 -7.57 -16.23 -0.92
CA LEU A 173 -6.32 -16.40 -1.67
C LEU A 173 -5.48 -15.12 -1.75
N PHE A 174 -6.11 -13.95 -1.86
CA PHE A 174 -5.39 -12.68 -1.86
C PHE A 174 -4.71 -12.40 -0.51
N SER A 175 -5.45 -12.56 0.59
CA SER A 175 -4.99 -12.38 1.96
C SER A 175 -3.84 -13.33 2.31
N GLU A 176 -3.92 -14.60 1.93
CA GLU A 176 -2.84 -15.58 2.15
C GLU A 176 -1.58 -15.25 1.35
N ARG A 177 -1.72 -14.71 0.12
CA ARG A 177 -0.56 -14.25 -0.66
C ARG A 177 0.13 -13.05 0.00
N LEU A 178 -0.64 -12.08 0.50
CA LEU A 178 -0.07 -10.96 1.25
C LEU A 178 0.63 -11.46 2.52
N ARG A 179 0.01 -12.40 3.24
CA ARG A 179 0.60 -13.03 4.42
C ARG A 179 1.92 -13.71 4.12
N ALA A 180 1.95 -14.57 3.10
CA ALA A 180 3.17 -15.25 2.67
C ALA A 180 4.28 -14.27 2.26
N TRP A 181 3.91 -13.14 1.63
CA TRP A 181 4.88 -12.12 1.25
C TRP A 181 5.42 -11.33 2.44
N TYR A 182 4.56 -10.74 3.26
CA TYR A 182 4.97 -9.93 4.39
C TYR A 182 5.66 -10.76 5.49
N GLU A 183 5.06 -11.86 5.92
CA GLU A 183 5.61 -12.64 7.03
C GLU A 183 6.63 -13.67 6.59
N GLY A 184 6.35 -14.38 5.50
CA GLY A 184 7.23 -15.42 5.01
C GLY A 184 8.48 -14.85 4.33
N LYS A 185 8.31 -13.90 3.41
CA LYS A 185 9.41 -13.36 2.61
C LYS A 185 10.10 -12.16 3.25
N LEU A 186 9.34 -11.19 3.78
CA LEU A 186 9.90 -9.97 4.37
C LEU A 186 10.26 -10.09 5.85
N GLY A 187 9.81 -11.17 6.51
CA GLY A 187 10.15 -11.48 7.90
C GLY A 187 9.37 -10.69 8.95
N PHE A 188 8.19 -10.17 8.59
CA PHE A 188 7.28 -9.59 9.58
C PHE A 188 6.61 -10.70 10.41
N VAL A 189 6.20 -10.36 11.62
CA VAL A 189 5.51 -11.26 12.56
C VAL A 189 4.28 -10.54 13.11
N SER A 190 3.12 -11.19 13.07
CA SER A 190 1.94 -10.71 13.80
C SER A 190 1.85 -11.39 15.16
N ASP A 191 1.39 -10.64 16.14
CA ASP A 191 1.01 -11.18 17.45
C ASP A 191 -0.44 -11.69 17.48
N ASP A 192 -1.19 -11.46 16.39
CA ASP A 192 -2.62 -11.73 16.33
C ASP A 192 -2.95 -12.79 15.26
N ASP A 193 -3.60 -13.86 15.71
CA ASP A 193 -4.27 -14.87 14.89
C ASP A 193 -5.73 -14.47 14.58
N SER A 194 -6.17 -13.29 15.02
CA SER A 194 -7.57 -12.88 14.92
C SER A 194 -8.07 -12.80 13.48
N SER A 195 -9.35 -13.16 13.32
CA SER A 195 -10.15 -13.02 12.10
C SER A 195 -10.51 -11.56 11.77
N ALA A 196 -9.71 -10.60 12.21
CA ALA A 196 -9.94 -9.19 11.91
C ALA A 196 -9.77 -8.95 10.40
N LEU A 197 -10.55 -8.02 9.84
CA LEU A 197 -10.50 -7.64 8.41
C LEU A 197 -9.15 -7.04 7.96
N TYR A 198 -8.25 -6.82 8.91
CA TYR A 198 -6.91 -6.31 8.70
C TYR A 198 -5.95 -7.02 9.64
N ARG A 199 -4.68 -7.08 9.24
CA ARG A 199 -3.60 -7.65 10.04
C ARG A 199 -2.52 -6.60 10.29
N ARG A 200 -2.00 -6.60 11.51
CA ARG A 200 -0.85 -5.81 11.94
C ARG A 200 0.35 -6.73 12.08
N ALA A 201 1.48 -6.34 11.52
CA ALA A 201 2.69 -7.13 11.61
C ALA A 201 3.90 -6.24 11.89
N PHE A 202 4.86 -6.80 12.62
CA PHE A 202 6.04 -6.10 13.10
C PHE A 202 7.31 -6.78 12.62
N LYS A 203 8.33 -5.98 12.37
CA LYS A 203 9.69 -6.44 12.08
C LYS A 203 10.67 -5.65 12.92
N ARG A 204 11.50 -6.35 13.69
CA ARG A 204 12.62 -5.72 14.41
C ARG A 204 13.79 -5.47 13.44
N ILE A 205 14.38 -4.28 13.56
CA ILE A 205 15.57 -3.90 12.81
C ILE A 205 16.78 -4.39 13.60
N GLY A 206 17.67 -5.15 12.96
CA GLY A 206 18.94 -5.57 13.57
C GLY A 206 18.96 -6.98 14.17
N ASP A 207 17.82 -7.67 14.29
CA ASP A 207 17.73 -9.05 14.83
C ASP A 207 18.36 -10.14 13.93
N GLY A 208 19.26 -9.78 13.02
CA GLY A 208 20.09 -10.77 12.32
C GLY A 208 19.33 -11.75 11.44
N GLY A 209 18.04 -11.54 11.19
CA GLY A 209 17.26 -12.18 10.13
C GLY A 209 17.71 -11.74 8.73
N ALA A 210 19.02 -11.58 8.53
CA ALA A 210 19.65 -11.42 7.24
C ALA A 210 19.55 -12.74 6.47
N ARG A 211 18.33 -13.13 6.06
CA ARG A 211 18.23 -13.70 4.72
C ARG A 211 18.73 -12.59 3.82
N ALA A 212 19.96 -12.73 3.34
CA ALA A 212 20.70 -11.76 2.55
C ALA A 212 19.71 -10.98 1.67
N GLN A 213 19.38 -9.75 2.09
CA GLN A 213 18.73 -8.84 1.17
C GLN A 213 19.74 -8.71 0.05
N VAL A 214 19.36 -9.16 -1.16
CA VAL A 214 20.16 -8.89 -2.35
C VAL A 214 20.42 -7.40 -2.32
N PRO A 215 21.69 -6.95 -2.21
CA PRO A 215 21.97 -5.53 -2.15
C PRO A 215 21.34 -4.90 -3.38
N VAL A 216 20.24 -4.17 -3.18
CA VAL A 216 19.74 -3.27 -4.19
C VAL A 216 20.82 -2.21 -4.27
N PRO A 217 21.49 -2.01 -5.42
CA PRO A 217 22.46 -0.94 -5.55
C PRO A 217 21.69 0.37 -5.33
N ALA A 218 21.75 0.90 -4.12
CA ALA A 218 21.32 2.24 -3.82
C ALA A 218 22.28 3.13 -4.59
N ARG A 219 21.81 3.65 -5.73
CA ARG A 219 22.48 4.73 -6.43
C ARG A 219 22.27 5.98 -5.56
N VAL A 220 23.09 6.11 -4.52
CA VAL A 220 23.26 7.36 -3.80
C VAL A 220 24.22 8.18 -4.67
N GLU A 221 23.72 9.27 -5.23
CA GLU A 221 24.50 10.15 -6.09
C GLU A 221 25.79 10.59 -5.38
N GLY A 222 26.95 10.36 -6.02
CA GLY A 222 28.22 10.94 -5.56
C GLY A 222 29.52 10.17 -5.76
N MET A 223 29.53 8.89 -6.15
CA MET A 223 30.79 8.17 -6.42
C MET A 223 30.65 7.10 -7.52
N THR A 224 31.37 7.31 -8.62
CA THR A 224 31.49 6.32 -9.70
C THR A 224 32.60 5.33 -9.35
N LEU A 225 32.25 4.07 -9.14
CA LEU A 225 33.19 2.95 -9.17
C LEU A 225 32.61 1.89 -10.11
N ALA A 226 33.24 1.76 -11.27
CA ALA A 226 32.99 0.67 -12.19
C ALA A 226 33.74 -0.57 -11.70
N LEU A 227 33.04 -1.69 -11.53
CA LEU A 227 33.70 -2.99 -11.63
C LEU A 227 32.77 -4.06 -12.21
N VAL A 228 33.38 -4.83 -13.10
CA VAL A 228 32.89 -6.01 -13.81
C VAL A 228 32.75 -7.19 -12.84
N ALA A 229 31.71 -8.00 -12.99
CA ALA A 229 31.62 -9.32 -12.37
C ALA A 229 30.84 -10.32 -13.26
N PRO A 230 31.08 -11.63 -13.11
CA PRO A 230 31.26 -12.57 -14.22
C PRO A 230 30.00 -13.35 -14.61
N ALA A 231 30.12 -14.04 -15.75
CA ALA A 231 29.14 -14.97 -16.29
C ALA A 231 28.95 -16.24 -15.43
N GLY A 232 27.70 -16.69 -15.33
CA GLY A 232 27.34 -18.09 -15.16
C GLY A 232 26.80 -18.51 -13.79
N GLY A 233 25.60 -19.13 -13.80
CA GLY A 233 25.06 -19.91 -12.68
C GLY A 233 23.54 -19.84 -12.59
N GLY A 234 22.85 -20.84 -13.14
CA GLY A 234 21.40 -20.86 -13.30
C GLY A 234 20.58 -21.44 -12.14
N LEU A 235 19.28 -21.56 -12.46
CA LEU A 235 18.19 -22.31 -11.80
C LEU A 235 17.54 -21.68 -10.56
N GLY A 236 16.26 -21.30 -10.69
CA GLY A 236 15.41 -20.94 -9.55
C GLY A 236 14.02 -20.37 -9.91
N SER A 237 13.07 -21.27 -10.15
CA SER A 237 11.58 -21.14 -10.10
C SER A 237 10.93 -19.82 -10.54
N GLY A 238 10.47 -19.80 -11.78
CA GLY A 238 9.49 -18.84 -12.29
C GLY A 238 8.13 -19.00 -11.62
N TRP A 239 7.59 -17.89 -11.12
CA TRP A 239 6.19 -17.75 -10.71
C TRP A 239 5.61 -16.58 -11.49
N THR A 240 4.78 -16.88 -12.49
CA THR A 240 3.96 -15.89 -13.20
C THR A 240 2.55 -16.44 -13.24
N ASN A 241 1.59 -15.73 -12.65
CA ASN A 241 0.18 -15.84 -12.99
C ASN A 241 -0.37 -14.42 -13.14
N GLY A 242 -0.60 -14.04 -14.39
CA GLY A 242 -1.64 -13.08 -14.71
C GLY A 242 -2.92 -13.87 -14.89
N GLU A 243 -4.02 -13.41 -14.30
CA GLU A 243 -5.34 -13.51 -14.91
C GLU A 243 -6.28 -12.49 -14.29
N SER A 244 -6.94 -11.79 -15.20
CA SER A 244 -8.03 -10.86 -14.98
C SER A 244 -9.31 -11.69 -15.08
N LEU A 245 -10.13 -11.72 -14.03
CA LEU A 245 -11.47 -12.30 -14.06
C LEU A 245 -12.48 -11.16 -13.88
N MET A 246 -13.17 -10.83 -14.98
CA MET A 246 -14.40 -10.03 -15.01
C MET A 246 -15.62 -10.94 -14.79
N GLY A 247 -16.71 -10.41 -14.23
CA GLY A 247 -18.05 -10.98 -14.31
C GLY A 247 -19.14 -10.06 -13.72
N PRO A 248 -20.33 -9.94 -14.32
CA PRO A 248 -21.18 -8.75 -14.25
C PRO A 248 -22.26 -8.79 -13.15
N GLY A 249 -22.66 -7.63 -12.64
CA GLY A 249 -23.92 -7.42 -11.92
C GLY A 249 -24.54 -6.11 -12.42
N ALA A 250 -25.50 -6.20 -13.35
CA ALA A 250 -26.94 -6.36 -13.11
C ALA A 250 -27.62 -5.03 -12.76
N ASP A 251 -28.39 -4.57 -13.75
CA ASP A 251 -29.33 -3.46 -13.69
C ASP A 251 -30.31 -3.57 -12.52
N GLY A 252 -30.64 -2.42 -11.93
CA GLY A 252 -31.63 -2.30 -10.86
C GLY A 252 -32.08 -0.87 -10.69
N ALA A 253 -32.70 -0.30 -11.72
CA ALA A 253 -33.42 0.96 -11.64
C ALA A 253 -34.61 0.86 -10.66
N GLY A 254 -34.72 1.84 -9.76
CA GLY A 254 -35.86 2.02 -8.88
C GLY A 254 -36.11 3.50 -8.62
N GLN A 255 -37.04 4.07 -9.38
CA GLN A 255 -37.50 5.46 -9.34
C GLN A 255 -38.34 5.74 -8.08
N ASN A 256 -38.17 6.92 -7.46
CA ASN A 256 -39.18 7.74 -6.77
C ASN A 256 -38.46 8.92 -6.08
N SER A 257 -38.96 10.13 -5.97
CA SER A 257 -40.11 10.82 -6.51
C SER A 257 -39.96 12.31 -6.14
N GLN A 258 -40.39 13.18 -7.05
CA GLN A 258 -40.97 14.51 -6.80
C GLN A 258 -40.10 15.67 -6.24
N ARG A 259 -39.88 16.63 -7.15
CA ARG A 259 -39.79 18.07 -6.88
C ARG A 259 -41.07 18.59 -6.19
N PRO A 260 -40.94 19.72 -5.49
CA PRO A 260 -41.69 20.90 -5.95
C PRO A 260 -40.75 22.08 -6.28
N GLN A 261 -41.11 22.77 -7.35
CA GLN A 261 -40.63 24.14 -7.63
C GLN A 261 -41.43 25.12 -6.78
N SER A 262 -40.79 26.19 -6.31
CA SER A 262 -41.31 27.56 -6.52
C SER A 262 -40.34 28.64 -6.08
N VAL A 263 -40.16 29.59 -7.00
CA VAL A 263 -40.14 31.05 -6.83
C VAL A 263 -38.98 31.67 -6.05
N GLY A 264 -38.19 32.47 -6.80
CA GLY A 264 -37.02 33.17 -6.30
C GLY A 264 -37.30 34.55 -5.71
N THR A 265 -36.22 35.21 -5.31
CA THR A 265 -36.09 36.66 -5.28
C THR A 265 -34.61 37.01 -5.36
N GLU A 266 -34.27 37.93 -6.26
CA GLU A 266 -32.98 38.63 -6.32
C GLU A 266 -32.73 39.42 -5.03
N VAL A 267 -31.51 39.37 -4.50
CA VAL A 267 -30.90 40.50 -3.76
C VAL A 267 -29.39 40.50 -4.04
N GLY A 268 -28.89 41.65 -4.49
CA GLY A 268 -27.50 41.89 -4.87
C GLY A 268 -26.49 41.97 -3.70
N PRO A 269 -25.23 42.38 -4.00
CA PRO A 269 -24.08 42.15 -3.14
C PRO A 269 -23.95 43.22 -2.05
N GLY A 270 -23.92 42.78 -0.79
CA GLY A 270 -23.70 43.63 0.38
C GLY A 270 -22.49 43.19 1.18
N GLN A 271 -21.48 44.06 1.21
CA GLN A 271 -20.36 44.04 2.17
C GLN A 271 -20.83 43.85 3.61
N LEU A 272 -20.13 43.02 4.39
CA LEU A 272 -20.04 43.25 5.84
C LEU A 272 -18.61 43.04 6.36
N ARG A 273 -18.19 44.04 7.12
CA ARG A 273 -16.89 44.25 7.75
C ARG A 273 -16.68 43.39 8.99
N LEU A 274 -15.40 43.22 9.31
CA LEU A 274 -14.82 42.80 10.59
C LEU A 274 -15.38 43.56 11.80
N GLY A 275 -15.48 42.85 12.93
CA GLY A 275 -15.50 43.42 14.28
C GLY A 275 -15.27 42.33 15.36
N PRO A 276 -14.58 42.62 16.48
CA PRO A 276 -13.92 41.61 17.32
C PRO A 276 -14.60 41.40 18.68
N ILE A 277 -13.93 40.60 19.54
CA ILE A 277 -13.95 40.58 21.01
C ILE A 277 -14.68 39.37 21.63
N GLY A 278 -13.97 38.66 22.51
CA GLY A 278 -14.56 37.64 23.38
C GLY A 278 -13.56 36.75 24.12
N SER A 279 -12.65 37.35 24.88
CA SER A 279 -11.81 36.68 25.89
C SER A 279 -12.67 35.92 26.92
N GLY A 280 -12.39 34.63 27.13
CA GLY A 280 -13.05 33.80 28.15
C GLY A 280 -12.05 32.86 28.82
N SER A 281 -12.05 32.92 30.15
CA SER A 281 -10.95 32.59 31.06
C SER A 281 -10.90 31.13 31.53
N ARG A 282 -9.71 30.79 32.04
CA ARG A 282 -9.31 29.60 32.80
C ARG A 282 -10.32 29.04 33.80
N LEU A 283 -10.33 27.71 33.93
CA LEU A 283 -10.63 27.02 35.18
C LEU A 283 -9.73 25.78 35.32
N SER A 284 -8.63 25.95 36.05
CA SER A 284 -7.76 24.88 36.55
C SER A 284 -8.39 24.25 37.80
N LYS A 285 -8.59 22.93 37.81
CA LYS A 285 -8.95 22.19 39.03
C LYS A 285 -7.69 21.60 39.67
N SER A 286 -7.37 22.11 40.85
CA SER A 286 -6.29 21.66 41.74
C SER A 286 -6.69 20.41 42.55
N LYS A 287 -5.67 19.61 42.87
CA LYS A 287 -5.68 18.40 43.74
C LYS A 287 -6.15 18.69 45.18
N PRO A 288 -6.71 17.68 45.90
CA PRO A 288 -6.67 17.64 47.35
C PRO A 288 -5.42 16.92 47.87
N VAL A 289 -4.76 17.56 48.82
CA VAL A 289 -3.65 17.05 49.65
C VAL A 289 -4.26 16.27 50.82
N GLY A 290 -3.96 14.98 50.93
CA GLY A 290 -4.30 14.17 52.10
C GLY A 290 -3.13 14.13 53.08
N GLY A 291 -3.33 14.71 54.27
CA GLY A 291 -2.34 14.73 55.35
C GLY A 291 -2.83 14.00 56.60
N ARG A 292 -1.90 13.23 57.18
CA ARG A 292 -1.71 12.80 58.59
C ARG A 292 -2.78 11.93 59.29
N ALA A 293 -2.29 10.84 59.89
CA ALA A 293 -2.25 10.71 61.35
C ALA A 293 -1.11 9.79 61.79
N ARG A 294 -0.26 10.26 62.71
CA ARG A 294 0.50 9.44 63.66
C ARG A 294 -0.17 9.64 65.01
N GLY A 295 -0.40 8.54 65.72
CA GLY A 295 -0.73 8.43 67.13
C GLY A 295 -0.19 7.09 67.59
#